data_AF-A0A7L3Q2Q2-F1
#
_entry.id   AF-A0A7L3Q2Q2-F1
#
_cell.length_a   1.000
_cell.length_b   1.000
_cell.length_c   1.000
_cell.angle_alpha   90.00
_cell.angle_beta   90.00
_cell.angle_gamma   90.00
#
_symmetry.space_group_name_H-M   'P 1'
#
loop_
_entity.id
_entity.type
_entity.pdbx_description
1 polymer ?
#
loop_
_entity_poly.entity_id
_entity_poly.type
_entity_poly.pdbx_seq_one_letter_code
_entity_poly.pdbx_strand_id
1 'polypeptide(L)'
;QGQAQCSELGASLAVLRDEEMEFLFRLSRRVSLWLRLRRRGQQLQWRTAAASTPREVPVLGNGECVFLAENKFRSIFCSNLMPYLCRRPQTHL
;
A
#
# COMPACT_ATOMS: atom_id res chain seq x y z
N GLN A 1 -1.79 11.40 -5.58
CA GLN A 1 -2.93 11.25 -6.51
C GLN A 1 -3.90 10.17 -6.05
N GLY A 2 -3.50 8.89 -5.93
CA GLY A 2 -4.46 7.82 -5.59
C GLY A 2 -5.28 8.03 -4.30
N GLN A 3 -4.71 8.59 -3.22
CA GLN A 3 -5.48 8.81 -1.98
C GLN A 3 -6.63 9.81 -2.17
N ALA A 4 -6.41 10.89 -2.92
CA ALA A 4 -7.46 11.87 -3.19
C ALA A 4 -8.61 11.23 -4.00
N GLN A 5 -8.26 10.45 -5.02
CA GLN A 5 -9.21 9.72 -5.86
C GLN A 5 -10.03 8.69 -5.06
N CYS A 6 -9.38 7.90 -4.20
CA CYS A 6 -10.14 7.00 -3.33
C CYS A 6 -11.05 7.75 -2.36
N SER A 7 -10.64 8.93 -1.87
CA SER A 7 -11.46 9.74 -0.95
C SER A 7 -12.72 10.28 -1.62
N GLU A 8 -12.68 10.63 -2.90
CA GLU A 8 -13.88 11.01 -3.69
C GLU A 8 -14.92 9.88 -3.75
N LEU A 9 -14.49 8.63 -3.61
CA LEU A 9 -15.35 7.44 -3.62
C LEU A 9 -15.78 6.98 -2.21
N GLY A 10 -15.57 7.81 -1.17
CA GLY A 10 -15.83 7.43 0.22
C GLY A 10 -14.92 6.30 0.71
N ALA A 11 -13.77 6.13 0.07
CA ALA A 11 -12.80 5.09 0.35
C ALA A 11 -11.45 5.69 0.76
N SER A 12 -10.48 4.82 0.97
CA SER A 12 -9.10 5.21 1.19
C SER A 12 -8.16 4.35 0.37
N LEU A 13 -6.96 4.84 0.11
CA LEU A 13 -5.98 3.98 -0.54
C LEU A 13 -5.68 2.79 0.38
N ALA A 14 -5.58 1.60 -0.19
CA ALA A 14 -5.57 0.37 0.58
C ALA A 14 -4.37 0.32 1.53
N VAL A 15 -4.63 -0.05 2.77
CA VAL A 15 -3.60 -0.40 3.76
C VAL A 15 -3.54 -1.92 3.80
N LEU A 16 -2.35 -2.49 3.70
CA LEU A 16 -2.17 -3.92 3.88
C LEU A 16 -2.56 -4.36 5.28
N ARG A 17 -3.44 -5.36 5.34
CA ARG A 17 -3.67 -6.17 6.52
C ARG A 17 -3.02 -7.53 6.32
N ASP A 18 -2.69 -8.20 7.41
CA ASP A 18 -2.06 -9.52 7.35
C ASP A 18 -3.01 -10.53 6.68
N GLU A 19 -4.33 -10.46 6.94
CA GLU A 19 -5.31 -11.33 6.27
C GLU A 19 -5.46 -11.09 4.76
N GLU A 20 -5.11 -9.89 4.27
CA GLU A 20 -5.23 -9.50 2.85
C GLU A 20 -3.91 -9.71 2.08
N MET A 21 -2.82 -10.02 2.78
CA MET A 21 -1.46 -9.97 2.23
C MET A 21 -1.25 -10.98 1.09
N GLU A 22 -1.77 -12.20 1.26
CA GLU A 22 -1.66 -13.24 0.23
C GLU A 22 -2.37 -12.83 -1.07
N PHE A 23 -3.58 -12.29 -0.97
CA PHE A 23 -4.34 -11.81 -2.11
C PHE A 23 -3.59 -10.66 -2.82
N LEU A 24 -3.11 -9.68 -2.07
CA LEU A 24 -2.39 -8.53 -2.62
C LEU A 24 -1.08 -8.94 -3.29
N PHE A 25 -0.33 -9.89 -2.72
CA PHE A 25 0.85 -10.43 -3.38
C PHE A 25 0.49 -11.11 -4.71
N ARG A 26 -0.50 -12.01 -4.72
CA ARG A 26 -0.96 -12.67 -5.96
C ARG A 26 -1.37 -11.66 -7.03
N LEU A 27 -2.09 -10.61 -6.66
CA LEU A 27 -2.48 -9.52 -7.56
C LEU A 27 -1.25 -8.76 -8.10
N SER A 28 -0.28 -8.48 -7.23
CA SER A 28 0.93 -7.73 -7.58
C SER A 28 1.89 -8.43 -8.54
N ARG A 29 1.70 -9.74 -8.78
CA ARG A 29 2.47 -10.48 -9.79
C ARG A 29 2.25 -9.96 -11.20
N ARG A 30 1.10 -9.31 -11.45
CA ARG A 30 0.70 -8.83 -12.77
C ARG A 30 0.55 -7.32 -12.84
N VAL A 31 0.29 -6.65 -11.71
CA VAL A 31 -0.01 -5.22 -11.67
C VAL A 31 0.81 -4.55 -10.56
N SER A 32 1.47 -3.44 -10.88
CA SER A 32 2.11 -2.59 -9.87
C SER A 32 1.04 -1.71 -9.22
N LEU A 33 0.93 -1.76 -7.89
CA LEU A 33 -0.15 -1.11 -7.16
C LEU A 33 0.39 -0.16 -6.09
N TRP A 34 -0.03 1.10 -6.14
CA TRP A 34 0.17 2.03 -5.05
C TRP A 34 -0.51 1.52 -3.77
N LEU A 35 0.21 1.65 -2.66
CA LEU A 35 -0.27 1.35 -1.31
C LEU A 35 -0.26 2.62 -0.46
N ARG A 36 -1.07 2.65 0.60
CA ARG A 36 -1.17 3.82 1.49
C ARG A 36 -0.01 3.82 2.48
N LEU A 37 1.19 3.83 1.94
CA LEU A 37 2.45 3.62 2.65
C LEU A 37 3.47 4.63 2.14
N ARG A 38 4.08 5.37 3.07
CA ARG A 38 5.09 6.39 2.80
C ARG A 38 6.24 6.27 3.77
N ARG A 39 7.46 6.46 3.26
CA ARG A 39 8.68 6.55 4.06
C ARG A 39 8.64 7.81 4.93
N ARG A 40 8.93 7.69 6.23
CA ARG A 40 9.20 8.82 7.13
C ARG A 40 10.62 8.69 7.69
N GLY A 41 11.56 9.49 7.17
CA GLY A 41 12.96 9.43 7.58
C GLY A 41 13.70 8.20 7.04
N GLN A 42 14.68 7.69 7.80
CA GLN A 42 15.49 6.52 7.40
C GLN A 42 14.85 5.18 7.77
N GLN A 43 13.94 5.15 8.75
CA GLN A 43 13.25 3.92 9.14
C GLN A 43 11.91 3.76 8.40
N LEU A 44 11.81 2.66 7.66
CA LEU A 44 10.56 2.18 7.09
C LEU A 44 9.86 1.31 8.14
N GLN A 45 9.36 1.92 9.22
CA GLN A 45 8.52 1.22 10.18
C GLN A 45 7.12 1.06 9.56
N TRP A 46 6.71 -0.17 9.28
CA TRP A 46 5.38 -0.44 8.77
C TRP A 46 4.41 -0.56 9.93
N ARG A 47 3.38 0.28 9.89
CA ARG A 47 2.17 0.07 10.67
C ARG A 47 1.15 -0.52 9.72
N THR A 48 1.05 -1.85 9.63
CA THR A 48 -0.18 -2.45 9.11
C THR A 48 -1.29 -2.03 10.07
N ALA A 49 -2.44 -1.59 9.54
CA ALA A 49 -3.51 -1.02 10.38
C ALA A 49 -4.12 -2.03 11.38
N ALA A 50 -3.76 -3.31 11.28
CA ALA A 50 -4.30 -4.41 12.07
C ALA A 50 -3.26 -5.10 12.98
N ALA A 51 -1.96 -4.85 12.83
CA ALA A 51 -0.98 -5.51 13.68
C ALA A 51 -0.79 -4.74 14.98
N SER A 52 -1.05 -5.41 16.10
CA SER A 52 -0.65 -4.97 17.45
C SER A 52 0.87 -4.74 17.57
N THR A 53 1.65 -5.24 16.61
CA THR A 53 3.11 -5.10 16.55
C THR A 53 3.53 -4.61 15.15
N PRO A 54 4.25 -3.49 15.03
CA PRO A 54 4.81 -3.07 13.75
C PRO A 54 5.78 -4.15 13.24
N ARG A 55 5.60 -4.59 11.99
CA ARG A 55 6.54 -5.49 11.31
C ARG A 55 7.51 -4.68 10.48
N GLU A 56 8.79 -5.02 10.54
CA GLU A 56 9.75 -4.52 9.56
C GLU A 56 9.66 -5.38 8.29
N VAL A 57 9.28 -4.77 7.18
CA VAL A 57 9.24 -5.42 5.86
C VAL A 57 10.27 -4.76 4.95
N PRO A 58 11.11 -5.51 4.23
CA PRO A 58 12.10 -4.89 3.36
C PRO A 58 11.42 -4.15 2.20
N VAL A 59 11.71 -2.85 2.05
CA VAL A 59 11.37 -2.06 0.84
C VAL A 59 12.60 -1.90 -0.03
N LEU A 60 12.45 -2.20 -1.31
CA LEU A 60 13.49 -1.94 -2.30
C LEU A 60 13.40 -0.49 -2.82
N GLY A 61 14.54 0.15 -3.03
CA GLY A 61 14.65 1.52 -3.51
C GLY A 61 14.62 2.58 -2.40
N ASN A 62 14.73 3.84 -2.81
CA ASN A 62 14.93 4.99 -1.92
C ASN A 62 13.84 6.07 -2.05
N GLY A 63 12.69 5.73 -2.65
CA GLY A 63 11.58 6.66 -2.83
C GLY A 63 10.75 6.90 -1.57
N GLU A 64 9.94 7.96 -1.60
CA GLU A 64 8.98 8.28 -0.52
C GLU A 64 7.76 7.37 -0.56
N CYS A 65 7.17 7.15 -1.75
CA CYS A 65 5.94 6.39 -1.87
C CYS A 65 6.21 4.92 -2.17
N VAL A 66 5.44 4.04 -1.54
CA VAL A 66 5.58 2.59 -1.65
C VAL A 66 4.49 1.99 -2.52
N PHE A 67 4.89 1.06 -3.37
CA PHE A 67 4.01 0.23 -4.17
C PHE A 67 4.39 -1.24 -4.05
N LEU A 68 3.46 -2.10 -4.45
CA LEU A 68 3.66 -3.54 -4.52
C LEU A 68 3.83 -3.95 -5.98
N ALA A 69 4.90 -4.69 -6.26
CA ALA A 69 5.16 -5.27 -7.58
C ALA A 69 5.99 -6.53 -7.43
N GLU A 70 5.67 -7.58 -8.20
CA GLU A 70 6.40 -8.86 -8.19
C GLU A 70 6.45 -9.52 -6.80
N ASN A 71 5.39 -9.38 -6.01
CA ASN A 71 5.33 -9.78 -4.60
C ASN A 71 6.37 -9.07 -3.69
N LYS A 72 6.90 -7.93 -4.11
CA LYS A 72 7.90 -7.17 -3.34
C LYS A 72 7.41 -5.75 -3.11
N PHE A 73 7.78 -5.23 -1.95
CA PHE A 73 7.62 -3.81 -1.64
C PHE A 73 8.73 -3.02 -2.29
N ARG A 74 8.35 -2.01 -3.07
CA ARG A 74 9.27 -1.13 -3.79
C ARG A 74 8.89 0.33 -3.53
N SER A 75 9.84 1.24 -3.70
CA SER A 75 9.62 2.67 -3.52
C SER A 75 10.18 3.52 -4.65
N ILE A 76 9.40 4.52 -5.07
CA ILE A 76 9.74 5.51 -6.10
C ILE A 76 9.13 6.89 -5.73
N PHE A 77 9.36 7.90 -6.56
CA PHE A 77 8.76 9.22 -6.39
C PHE A 77 7.23 9.17 -6.51
N CYS A 78 6.52 9.89 -5.62
CA CYS A 78 5.07 9.89 -5.55
C CYS A 78 4.35 10.49 -6.78
N SER A 79 5.08 11.17 -7.66
CA SER A 79 4.57 11.74 -8.92
C SER A 79 4.36 10.69 -10.02
N ASN A 80 4.86 9.46 -9.85
CA ASN A 80 4.70 8.41 -10.85
C ASN A 80 3.24 7.99 -10.99
N LEU A 81 2.76 7.96 -12.23
CA LEU A 81 1.45 7.43 -12.58
C LEU A 81 1.48 5.91 -12.49
N MET A 82 0.78 5.35 -11.52
CA MET A 82 0.56 3.91 -11.41
C MET A 82 -0.85 3.62 -10.93
N PRO A 83 -1.36 2.41 -11.22
CA PRO A 83 -2.59 1.90 -10.63
C PRO A 83 -2.58 2.00 -9.10
N TYR A 84 -3.74 2.23 -8.51
CA TYR A 84 -3.93 2.28 -7.06
C TYR A 84 -5.14 1.42 -6.67
N LEU A 85 -5.08 0.87 -5.46
CA LEU A 85 -6.19 0.10 -4.90
C LEU A 85 -6.90 0.94 -3.83
N CYS A 86 -8.21 1.09 -3.96
CA CYS A 86 -9.04 1.70 -2.93
C CYS A 86 -9.67 0.63 -2.05
N ARG A 87 -9.72 0.88 -0.74
CA ARG A 87 -10.45 0.09 0.25
C ARG A 87 -11.53 0.95 0.89
N ARG A 88 -12.75 0.41 0.90
CA ARG A 88 -13.90 0.94 1.62
C ARG A 88 -14.31 -0.06 2.71
N PRO A 89 -14.79 0.39 3.88
CA PRO A 89 -15.42 -0.50 4.85
C PRO A 89 -16.57 -1.27 4.20
N GLN A 90 -16.70 -2.55 4.51
CA GLN A 90 -17.86 -3.34 4.10
C GLN A 90 -19.03 -2.95 5.01
N THR A 91 -20.00 -2.21 4.47
CA THR A 91 -21.29 -2.03 5.14
C THR A 91 -22.10 -3.30 4.88
N HIS A 92 -22.15 -4.19 5.86
CA HIS A 92 -23.18 -5.23 5.89
C HIS A 92 -24.52 -4.53 6.13
N LEU A 93 -25.33 -4.43 5.08
CA LEU A 93 -26.76 -4.19 5.18
C LEU A 93 -27.45 -5.54 5.38
#